data_AF-A0AA36M9H7-F1
#
_entry.id   AF-A0AA36M9H7-F1
#
_cell.length_a   1.000
_cell.length_b   1.000
_cell.length_c   1.000
_cell.angle_alpha   90.00
_cell.angle_beta   90.00
_cell.angle_gamma   90.00
#
_symmetry.space_group_name_H-M   'P 1'
#
loop_
_entity.id
_entity.type
_entity.pdbx_description
1 polymer ?
#
loop_
_entity_poly.entity_id
_entity_poly.type
_entity_poly.pdbx_seq_one_letter_code
_entity_poly.pdbx_strand_id
1 'polypeptide(L)' 'MQLTISQQLGLDPTTVANFFMNARRRGHDQRTDDDISTVSSGSSHALDEQQ' A
#
# COMPACT_ATOMS: atom_id res chain seq x y z
N MET A 1 12.46 -12.70 -5.61
CA MET A 1 11.78 -12.97 -4.32
C MET A 1 10.31 -13.35 -4.51
N GLN A 2 9.44 -12.51 -5.12
CA GLN A 2 8.03 -12.88 -5.38
C GLN A 2 7.88 -14.19 -6.17
N LEU A 3 8.61 -14.35 -7.29
CA LEU A 3 8.56 -15.56 -8.11
C LEU A 3 8.99 -16.82 -7.32
N THR A 4 9.91 -16.67 -6.37
CA THR A 4 10.38 -17.77 -5.52
C THR A 4 9.30 -18.18 -4.52
N ILE A 5 8.64 -17.20 -3.90
CA ILE A 5 7.57 -17.43 -2.90
C ILE A 5 6.32 -17.99 -3.59
N SER A 6 6.00 -17.50 -4.79
CA SER A 6 4.86 -17.99 -5.58
C SER A 6 5.02 -19.48 -5.89
N GLN A 7 6.24 -19.91 -6.24
CA GLN A 7 6.57 -21.33 -6.45
C GLN A 7 6.49 -22.15 -5.15
N GLN A 8 6.99 -21.63 -4.03
CA GLN A 8 6.97 -22.34 -2.74
C GLN A 8 5.55 -22.53 -2.17
N LEU A 9 4.65 -21.57 -2.44
CA LEU A 9 3.26 -21.60 -1.95
C LEU A 9 2.26 -22.13 -2.98
N GLY A 10 2.69 -22.39 -4.23
CA GLY A 10 1.79 -22.78 -5.32
C GLY A 10 0.77 -21.69 -5.69
N LEU A 11 1.14 -20.42 -5.52
CA LEU A 11 0.28 -19.27 -5.81
C LEU A 11 0.73 -18.55 -7.08
N ASP A 12 -0.17 -17.80 -7.71
CA ASP A 12 0.19 -16.90 -8.80
C ASP A 12 1.11 -15.77 -8.30
N PRO A 13 2.14 -15.34 -9.07
CA PRO A 13 3.01 -14.24 -8.68
C PRO A 13 2.25 -12.95 -8.35
N THR A 14 1.14 -12.67 -9.06
CA THR A 14 0.27 -11.51 -8.81
C THR A 14 -0.39 -11.60 -7.45
N THR A 15 -0.80 -12.80 -7.04
CA THR A 15 -1.38 -13.05 -5.72
C THR A 15 -0.36 -12.72 -4.63
N VAL A 16 0.88 -13.17 -4.78
CA VAL A 16 1.97 -12.83 -3.86
C VAL A 16 2.23 -11.32 -3.85
N ALA A 17 2.26 -10.66 -5.01
CA ALA A 17 2.39 -9.21 -5.11
C ALA A 17 1.33 -8.46 -4.30
N ASN A 18 0.07 -8.88 -4.43
CA ASN A 18 -1.07 -8.29 -3.72
C ASN A 18 -0.94 -8.46 -2.20
N PHE A 19 -0.50 -9.62 -1.72
CA PHE A 19 -0.24 -9.83 -0.30
C PHE A 19 0.91 -8.95 0.22
N PHE A 20 1.99 -8.77 -0.55
CA PHE A 20 3.09 -7.88 -0.16
C PHE A 20 2.65 -6.42 -0.06
N MET A 21 1.85 -5.94 -1.01
CA MET A 21 1.28 -4.59 -0.95
C MET A 21 0.35 -4.42 0.25
N ASN A 22 -0.53 -5.39 0.49
CA ASN A 22 -1.45 -5.39 1.63
C ASN A 22 -0.73 -5.48 2.98
N ALA A 23 0.29 -6.33 3.09
CA ALA A 23 1.09 -6.49 4.30
C ALA A 23 1.91 -5.23 4.61
N ARG A 24 2.44 -4.54 3.58
CA ARG A 24 3.13 -3.26 3.78
C ARG A 24 2.22 -2.19 4.37
N ARG A 25 1.01 -2.03 3.81
CA ARG A 25 0.03 -1.05 4.32
C ARG A 25 -0.34 -1.33 5.78
N ARG A 26 -0.54 -2.60 6.12
CA ARG A 26 -0.90 -3.03 7.48
C ARG A 26 0.29 -3.00 8.45
N GLY A 27 1.50 -3.24 7.97
CA GLY A 27 2.73 -3.19 8.76
C GLY A 27 3.16 -1.77 9.14
N HIS A 28 2.70 -0.76 8.41
CA HIS A 28 2.86 0.65 8.75
C HIS A 28 1.92 1.08 9.89
N ASP A 29 0.74 0.48 9.97
CA ASP A 29 -0.31 0.79 10.95
C ASP A 29 0.03 0.34 12.40
N GLN A 30 1.06 -0.49 12.59
CA GLN A 30 1.42 -1.03 13.91
C GLN A 30 2.66 -0.39 14.56
N ARG A 31 3.29 0.62 13.94
CA ARG A 31 4.49 1.28 14.51
C ARG A 31 4.54 2.81 14.38
N THR A 32 3.49 3.46 13.91
CA THR A 32 3.38 4.92 13.93
C THR A 32 2.69 5.38 15.21
N ASP A 33 3.38 5.26 16.34
CA ASP A 33 3.08 6.07 17.54
C ASP A 33 3.96 7.34 17.62
N ASP A 34 4.97 7.47 16.75
CA ASP A 34 5.81 8.66 16.67
C ASP A 34 5.96 9.07 15.20
N ASP A 35 5.73 10.35 14.90
CA ASP A 35 5.82 11.01 13.59
C ASP A 35 4.57 10.94 12.68
N ILE A 36 3.52 11.64 13.13
CA ILE A 36 2.43 12.15 12.30
C ILE A 36 2.95 13.28 11.38
N SER A 37 3.80 12.95 10.41
CA SER A 37 4.20 13.90 9.37
C SER A 37 4.30 13.14 8.05
N THR A 38 3.68 13.66 6.98
CA THR A 38 3.92 13.27 5.58
C THR A 38 2.97 12.27 4.91
N VAL A 39 1.69 12.17 5.31
CA VAL A 39 0.66 11.63 4.38
C VAL A 39 -0.57 12.53 4.24
N SER A 40 -0.35 13.83 4.18
CA SER A 40 -1.29 14.76 3.54
C SER A 40 -0.98 14.86 2.05
N SER A 41 -1.50 13.95 1.23
CA SER A 41 -1.83 14.28 -0.17
C SER A 41 -2.82 13.25 -0.73
N GLY A 42 -3.97 13.16 -0.08
CA GLY A 42 -5.18 12.63 -0.69
C GLY A 42 -5.99 13.78 -1.25
N SER A 43 -6.22 13.76 -2.56
CA SER A 43 -7.36 14.39 -3.24
C SER A 43 -7.46 15.93 -3.21
N SER A 44 -6.74 16.60 -4.10
CA SER A 44 -7.18 17.90 -4.64
C SER A 44 -8.28 17.66 -5.67
N HIS A 45 -9.51 17.47 -5.21
CA HIS A 45 -10.71 17.60 -6.04
C HIS A 45 -10.90 19.10 -6.30
N ALA A 46 -10.28 19.61 -7.35
CA ALA A 46 -10.45 20.99 -7.80
C ALA A 46 -11.84 21.11 -8.45
N LEU A 47 -12.78 21.62 -7.67
CA LEU A 47 -14.03 22.18 -8.18
C LEU A 47 -13.68 23.45 -8.96
N ASP A 48 -13.67 23.36 -10.29
CA ASP A 48 -13.73 24.53 -11.16
C ASP A 48 -15.19 25.01 -11.22
N GLU A 49 -15.57 25.77 -10.21
CA GLU A 49 -16.76 26.63 -10.21
C GLU A 49 -16.32 27.99 -9.67
N GLN A 50 -15.99 28.93 -10.54
CA GLN A 50 -16.15 30.37 -10.28
C GLN A 50 -15.94 31.25 -11.54
N GLN A 51 -17.06 31.88 -11.92
CA GLN A 51 -17.29 33.14 -12.67
C GLN A 51 -17.06 33.19 -14.18
#